data_AF-A0A966NYC5-F1
#
_entry.id   AF-A0A966NYC5-F1
#
_cell.length_a   1.000
_cell.length_b   1.000
_cell.length_c   1.000
_cell.angle_alpha   90.00
_cell.angle_beta   90.00
_cell.angle_gamma   90.00
#
_symmetry.space_group_name_H-M   'P 1'
#
loop_
_entity.id
_entity.type
_entity.pdbx_description
1 polymer ?
#
loop_
_entity_poly.entity_id
_entity_poly.type
_entity_poly.pdbx_seq_one_letter_code
_entity_poly.pdbx_strand_id
1 'polypeptide(L)'
;SCPKGMHVIHLCGERYARSSTSSSPNVTRIAYTENMNDVYAASDLVVARAGASTIAEVSVTGTPCILVPWAGAAEDHQTQNAAWLAEAGAAILVSEADATGSRILHVVTELMGDRGRLESMGSAARALGRIHDGSLLTRAIERVGSLSTHVDLSTPRRVHVVGVGGPGMSSLAVALLEAGHDVSGSDLVDSEVVVQLKDRGVKINVGHDPQVVDGVDVVTYSTAIPSTNIELVAARRAGATVVTRAAVLAALCGERASIGVAGTHGKTTTSGMLATILRDADRDPGFVIGADVRSLAGSAHWGTGREFVVEADESDSTHVALPLAGVVLTNVDVDHLDHFTTVANLEASFDRLLGNASGPKVVCGDDERAMALARRHGVR
;
A
#
# COMPACT_ATOMS: atom_id res chain seq x y z
N SER A 1 -23.13 30.79 -26.84
CA SER A 1 -21.82 30.41 -27.43
C SER A 1 -20.87 30.06 -26.30
N CYS A 2 -20.09 28.98 -26.43
CA CYS A 2 -19.10 28.62 -25.42
C CYS A 2 -18.05 29.75 -25.30
N PRO A 3 -17.57 30.11 -24.10
CA PRO A 3 -16.44 31.03 -23.95
C PRO A 3 -15.25 30.54 -24.79
N LYS A 4 -14.48 31.46 -25.41
CA LYS A 4 -13.30 31.09 -26.22
C LYS A 4 -12.32 30.28 -25.35
N GLY A 5 -11.95 29.08 -25.80
CA GLY A 5 -10.94 28.23 -25.14
C GLY A 5 -11.46 27.09 -24.26
N MET A 6 -12.78 26.94 -24.08
CA MET A 6 -13.35 25.86 -23.27
C MET A 6 -13.60 24.59 -24.10
N HIS A 7 -13.11 23.46 -23.62
CA HIS A 7 -13.39 22.12 -24.13
C HIS A 7 -14.34 21.39 -23.18
N VAL A 8 -15.41 20.80 -23.71
CA VAL A 8 -16.40 20.07 -22.91
C VAL A 8 -16.28 18.59 -23.20
N ILE A 9 -16.04 17.80 -22.16
CA ILE A 9 -16.17 16.34 -22.20
C ILE A 9 -17.56 15.98 -21.67
N HIS A 10 -18.40 15.40 -22.53
CA HIS A 10 -19.72 14.94 -22.17
C HIS A 10 -19.73 13.41 -22.06
N LEU A 11 -19.65 12.93 -20.82
CA LEU A 11 -19.84 11.53 -20.47
C LEU A 11 -21.32 11.17 -20.51
N CYS A 12 -21.65 10.13 -21.26
CA CYS A 12 -23.02 9.65 -21.40
C CYS A 12 -23.08 8.13 -21.49
N GLY A 13 -24.27 7.56 -21.26
CA GLY A 13 -24.47 6.12 -21.45
C GLY A 13 -24.12 5.69 -22.87
N GLU A 14 -23.64 4.45 -23.04
CA GLU A 14 -23.05 3.98 -24.29
C GLU A 14 -23.98 4.13 -25.51
N ARG A 15 -25.30 4.01 -25.29
CA ARG A 15 -26.33 4.24 -26.30
C ARG A 15 -26.35 5.68 -26.86
N TYR A 16 -25.96 6.67 -26.06
CA TYR A 16 -25.99 8.09 -26.42
C TYR A 16 -24.66 8.59 -27.00
N ALA A 17 -23.55 7.93 -26.67
CA ALA A 17 -22.22 8.26 -27.19
C ALA A 17 -22.15 8.11 -28.72
N ARG A 18 -22.92 7.17 -29.29
CA ARG A 18 -22.99 6.92 -30.74
C ARG A 18 -24.01 7.81 -31.48
N SER A 19 -24.74 8.69 -30.78
CA SER A 19 -25.74 9.58 -31.40
C SER A 19 -25.11 10.89 -31.90
N SER A 20 -25.28 11.18 -33.19
CA SER A 20 -24.55 12.22 -33.96
C SER A 20 -25.04 13.66 -33.79
N THR A 21 -25.63 14.04 -32.65
CA THR A 21 -26.37 15.32 -32.54
C THR A 21 -25.56 16.54 -32.10
N SER A 22 -24.24 16.45 -31.87
CA SER A 22 -23.41 17.63 -31.51
C SER A 22 -22.54 18.08 -32.68
N SER A 23 -22.76 19.31 -33.16
CA SER A 23 -22.00 19.92 -34.26
C SER A 23 -20.88 20.88 -33.82
N SER A 24 -20.61 20.98 -32.50
CA SER A 24 -19.58 21.88 -31.97
C SER A 24 -18.21 21.21 -31.92
N PRO A 25 -17.14 21.80 -32.49
CA PRO A 25 -15.78 21.24 -32.46
C PRO A 25 -15.15 21.20 -31.06
N ASN A 26 -15.74 21.90 -30.09
CA ASN A 26 -15.22 21.99 -28.72
C ASN A 26 -15.94 21.05 -27.73
N VAL A 27 -16.78 20.13 -28.23
CA VAL A 27 -17.52 19.16 -27.39
C VAL A 27 -17.16 17.75 -27.82
N THR A 28 -16.50 17.02 -26.93
CA THR A 28 -16.18 15.60 -27.11
C THR A 28 -17.15 14.77 -26.28
N ARG A 29 -17.90 13.87 -26.93
CA ARG A 29 -18.76 12.90 -26.24
C ARG A 29 -18.01 11.59 -26.06
N ILE A 30 -18.03 11.05 -24.85
CA ILE A 30 -17.44 9.75 -24.54
C ILE A 30 -18.47 8.86 -23.84
N ALA A 31 -18.35 7.55 -24.05
CA ALA A 31 -19.13 6.57 -23.29
C ALA A 31 -18.63 6.51 -21.84
N TYR A 32 -19.51 6.09 -20.93
CA TYR A 32 -19.13 5.80 -19.55
C TYR A 32 -17.85 4.95 -19.48
N THR A 33 -16.97 5.28 -18.55
CA THR A 33 -15.69 4.62 -18.32
C THR A 33 -15.60 4.16 -16.87
N GLU A 34 -14.91 3.05 -16.63
CA GLU A 34 -14.60 2.59 -15.27
C GLU A 34 -13.50 3.46 -14.61
N ASN A 35 -12.72 4.19 -15.41
CA ASN A 35 -11.63 5.06 -14.94
C ASN A 35 -12.11 6.52 -14.73
N MET A 36 -13.17 6.71 -13.94
CA MET A 36 -13.76 8.05 -13.72
C MET A 36 -12.80 9.02 -13.03
N ASN A 37 -11.91 8.52 -12.17
CA ASN A 37 -10.91 9.32 -11.46
C ASN A 37 -10.00 10.11 -12.42
N ASP A 38 -9.58 9.50 -13.52
CA ASP A 38 -8.71 10.16 -14.51
C ASP A 38 -9.46 11.31 -15.21
N VAL A 39 -10.75 11.11 -15.48
CA VAL A 39 -11.58 12.14 -16.11
C VAL A 39 -11.79 13.33 -15.18
N TYR A 40 -12.05 13.09 -13.90
CA TYR A 40 -12.19 14.16 -12.92
C TYR A 40 -10.88 14.89 -12.67
N ALA A 41 -9.75 14.17 -12.58
CA ALA A 41 -8.43 14.75 -12.39
C ALA A 41 -8.00 15.63 -13.57
N ALA A 42 -8.44 15.29 -14.79
CA ALA A 42 -8.19 16.08 -16.00
C ALA A 42 -9.17 17.25 -16.19
N SER A 43 -10.18 17.42 -15.32
CA SER A 43 -11.23 18.43 -15.46
C SER A 43 -10.98 19.63 -14.54
N ASP A 44 -11.06 20.84 -15.07
CA ASP A 44 -11.02 22.08 -14.26
C ASP A 44 -12.33 22.31 -13.48
N LEU A 45 -13.45 21.81 -14.01
CA LEU A 45 -14.78 21.94 -13.46
C LEU A 45 -15.67 20.78 -13.92
N VAL A 46 -16.43 20.20 -13.00
CA VAL A 46 -17.37 19.11 -13.26
C VAL A 46 -18.81 19.59 -13.12
N VAL A 47 -19.69 19.17 -14.03
CA VAL A 47 -21.15 19.34 -13.87
C VAL A 47 -21.79 17.96 -13.82
N ALA A 48 -22.38 17.59 -12.69
CA ALA A 48 -22.83 16.23 -12.46
C ALA A 48 -24.06 16.14 -11.55
N ARG A 49 -24.62 14.93 -11.48
CA ARG A 49 -25.61 14.57 -10.45
C ARG A 49 -24.91 14.28 -9.13
N ALA A 50 -25.62 14.38 -8.02
CA ALA A 50 -25.05 14.27 -6.68
C ALA A 50 -25.17 12.85 -6.09
N GLY A 51 -24.83 11.84 -6.88
CA GLY A 51 -24.77 10.45 -6.41
C GLY A 51 -23.57 10.20 -5.50
N ALA A 52 -23.65 9.21 -4.61
CA ALA A 52 -22.61 8.93 -3.61
C ALA A 52 -21.20 8.75 -4.23
N SER A 53 -21.09 8.03 -5.35
CA SER A 53 -19.83 7.86 -6.08
C SER A 53 -19.26 9.18 -6.56
N THR A 54 -20.09 10.03 -7.17
CA THR A 54 -19.65 11.36 -7.64
C THR A 54 -19.11 12.21 -6.50
N ILE A 55 -19.82 12.26 -5.36
CA ILE A 55 -19.37 13.01 -4.18
C ILE A 55 -18.00 12.49 -3.69
N ALA A 56 -17.84 11.18 -3.61
CA ALA A 56 -16.59 10.57 -3.17
C ALA A 56 -15.44 10.89 -4.14
N GLU A 57 -15.66 10.71 -5.44
CA GLU A 57 -14.64 10.88 -6.49
C GLU A 57 -14.17 12.34 -6.58
N VAL A 58 -15.09 13.31 -6.61
CA VAL A 58 -14.72 14.75 -6.67
C VAL A 58 -14.04 15.23 -5.38
N SER A 59 -14.40 14.65 -4.23
CA SER A 59 -13.74 14.96 -2.95
C SER A 59 -12.31 14.43 -2.90
N VAL A 60 -12.07 13.21 -3.40
CA VAL A 60 -10.74 12.61 -3.44
C VAL A 60 -9.84 13.31 -4.47
N THR A 61 -10.35 13.57 -5.66
CA THR A 61 -9.60 14.25 -6.74
C THR A 61 -9.42 15.73 -6.49
N GLY A 62 -10.27 16.34 -5.66
CA GLY A 62 -10.24 17.78 -5.40
C GLY A 62 -10.79 18.60 -6.56
N THR A 63 -11.69 18.03 -7.35
CA THR A 63 -12.21 18.67 -8.55
C THR A 63 -13.40 19.57 -8.22
N PRO A 64 -13.36 20.88 -8.53
CA PRO A 64 -14.51 21.77 -8.35
C PRO A 64 -15.72 21.27 -9.12
N CYS A 65 -16.92 21.37 -8.53
CA CYS A 65 -18.13 20.86 -9.19
C CYS A 65 -19.36 21.75 -9.05
N ILE A 66 -20.24 21.66 -10.05
CA ILE A 66 -21.63 22.09 -10.02
C ILE A 66 -22.47 20.83 -9.89
N LEU A 67 -23.26 20.74 -8.83
CA LEU A 67 -24.08 19.58 -8.54
C LEU A 67 -25.55 19.90 -8.81
N VAL A 68 -26.18 19.04 -9.59
CA VAL A 68 -27.61 19.08 -9.89
C VAL A 68 -28.26 17.82 -9.33
N PRO A 69 -28.78 17.83 -8.10
CA PRO A 69 -29.42 16.64 -7.50
C PRO A 69 -30.66 16.21 -8.26
N TRP A 70 -30.89 14.89 -8.38
CA TRP A 70 -32.14 14.38 -8.94
C TRP A 70 -33.26 14.44 -7.90
N ALA A 71 -34.35 15.14 -8.23
CA ALA A 71 -35.49 15.30 -7.33
C ALA A 71 -36.25 13.98 -7.08
N GLY A 72 -36.09 12.98 -7.97
CA GLY A 72 -36.69 11.65 -7.81
C GLY A 72 -35.85 10.68 -6.97
N ALA A 73 -34.74 11.14 -6.39
CA ALA A 73 -33.81 10.29 -5.66
C ALA A 73 -34.40 9.86 -4.31
N ALA A 74 -34.17 8.59 -3.93
CA ALA A 74 -34.75 8.03 -2.71
C ALA A 74 -34.31 8.83 -1.47
N GLU A 75 -35.27 9.15 -0.60
CA GLU A 75 -35.05 9.90 0.65
C GLU A 75 -34.33 11.25 0.46
N ASP A 76 -34.40 11.83 -0.74
CA ASP A 76 -33.72 13.08 -1.10
C ASP A 76 -32.20 13.02 -0.88
N HIS A 77 -31.62 11.82 -0.94
CA HIS A 77 -30.22 11.59 -0.61
C HIS A 77 -29.22 12.37 -1.50
N GLN A 78 -29.59 12.69 -2.75
CA GLN A 78 -28.73 13.45 -3.65
C GLN A 78 -28.69 14.94 -3.27
N THR A 79 -29.78 15.50 -2.75
CA THR A 79 -29.80 16.89 -2.30
C THR A 79 -28.93 17.05 -1.06
N GLN A 80 -29.04 16.12 -0.12
CA GLN A 80 -28.21 16.08 1.09
C GLN A 80 -26.72 15.94 0.75
N ASN A 81 -26.39 15.03 -0.16
CA ASN A 81 -25.05 14.86 -0.70
C ASN A 81 -24.48 16.15 -1.30
N ALA A 82 -25.27 16.85 -2.12
CA ALA A 82 -24.81 18.08 -2.74
C ALA A 82 -24.68 19.23 -1.75
N ALA A 83 -25.62 19.33 -0.79
CA ALA A 83 -25.57 20.32 0.28
C ALA A 83 -24.29 20.18 1.11
N TRP A 84 -23.89 18.95 1.45
CA TRP A 84 -22.67 18.69 2.22
C TRP A 84 -21.40 19.28 1.56
N LEU A 85 -21.23 19.11 0.25
CA LEU A 85 -20.12 19.74 -0.49
C LEU A 85 -20.30 21.26 -0.63
N ALA A 86 -21.52 21.72 -0.89
CA ALA A 86 -21.79 23.15 -1.13
C ALA A 86 -21.61 24.01 0.14
N GLU A 87 -22.05 23.52 1.29
CA GLU A 87 -21.89 24.19 2.59
C GLU A 87 -20.43 24.34 2.99
N ALA A 88 -19.58 23.37 2.62
CA ALA A 88 -18.13 23.46 2.78
C ALA A 88 -17.43 24.35 1.74
N GLY A 89 -18.17 24.91 0.79
CA GLY A 89 -17.64 25.72 -0.31
C GLY A 89 -16.93 24.91 -1.39
N ALA A 90 -17.13 23.59 -1.45
CA ALA A 90 -16.50 22.70 -2.44
C ALA A 90 -17.33 22.54 -3.73
N ALA A 91 -18.62 22.89 -3.71
CA ALA A 91 -19.52 22.78 -4.86
C ALA A 91 -20.49 23.95 -4.99
N ILE A 92 -21.01 24.17 -6.20
CA ILE A 92 -22.21 24.99 -6.42
C ILE A 92 -23.42 24.08 -6.60
N LEU A 93 -24.40 24.22 -5.73
CA LEU A 93 -25.67 23.52 -5.82
C LEU A 93 -26.63 24.26 -6.75
N VAL A 94 -27.13 23.56 -7.77
CA VAL A 94 -28.20 24.04 -8.65
C VAL A 94 -29.36 23.04 -8.57
N SER A 95 -30.56 23.51 -8.22
CA SER A 95 -31.73 22.65 -8.15
C SER A 95 -32.09 22.09 -9.54
N GLU A 96 -32.73 20.92 -9.60
CA GLU A 96 -33.16 20.36 -10.88
C GLU A 96 -34.15 21.27 -11.62
N ALA A 97 -35.03 21.97 -10.89
CA ALA A 97 -35.96 22.93 -11.47
C ALA A 97 -35.25 24.14 -12.10
N ASP A 98 -34.11 24.54 -11.53
CA ASP A 98 -33.34 25.70 -11.99
C ASP A 98 -32.24 25.34 -13.00
N ALA A 99 -31.99 24.05 -13.25
CA ALA A 99 -30.92 23.54 -14.12
C ALA A 99 -31.20 23.72 -15.63
N THR A 100 -31.69 24.89 -16.00
CA THR A 100 -31.86 25.32 -17.39
C THR A 100 -30.51 25.54 -18.07
N GLY A 101 -30.45 25.37 -19.40
CA GLY A 101 -29.21 25.56 -20.15
C GLY A 101 -28.59 26.96 -19.97
N SER A 102 -29.41 28.01 -19.84
CA SER A 102 -28.94 29.37 -19.56
C SER A 102 -28.36 29.51 -18.16
N ARG A 103 -29.00 28.90 -17.15
CA ARG A 103 -28.51 28.94 -15.77
C ARG A 103 -27.18 28.22 -15.62
N ILE A 104 -27.08 26.99 -16.13
CA ILE A 104 -25.83 26.21 -16.07
C ILE A 104 -24.71 26.93 -16.81
N LEU A 105 -24.98 27.47 -18.01
CA LEU A 105 -23.98 28.21 -18.77
C LEU A 105 -23.47 29.45 -18.02
N HIS A 106 -24.37 30.17 -17.34
CA HIS A 106 -24.00 31.34 -16.55
C HIS A 106 -23.05 30.97 -15.39
N VAL A 107 -23.41 29.94 -14.60
CA VAL A 107 -22.59 29.49 -13.46
C VAL A 107 -21.23 28.96 -13.94
N VAL A 108 -21.21 28.17 -15.02
CA VAL A 108 -19.95 27.69 -15.62
C VAL A 108 -19.07 28.85 -16.07
N THR A 109 -19.64 29.85 -16.74
CA THR A 109 -18.88 31.01 -17.24
C THR A 109 -18.32 31.85 -16.09
N GLU A 110 -19.09 32.03 -15.02
CA GLU A 110 -18.66 32.73 -13.81
C GLU A 110 -17.47 32.02 -13.14
N LEU A 111 -17.58 30.71 -12.90
CA LEU A 111 -16.53 29.93 -12.24
C LEU A 111 -15.26 29.84 -13.10
N MET A 112 -15.40 29.60 -14.40
CA MET A 112 -14.26 29.52 -15.31
C MET A 112 -13.54 30.87 -15.48
N GLY A 113 -14.20 31.98 -15.14
CA GLY A 113 -13.60 33.31 -15.08
C GLY A 113 -12.88 33.61 -13.75
N ASP A 114 -13.05 32.78 -12.72
CA ASP A 114 -12.55 32.98 -11.37
C ASP A 114 -11.70 31.79 -10.90
N ARG A 115 -10.43 31.80 -11.32
CA ARG A 115 -9.47 30.75 -10.97
C ARG A 115 -9.24 30.62 -9.46
N GLY A 116 -9.24 31.73 -8.73
CA GLY A 116 -9.04 31.71 -7.28
C GLY A 116 -10.17 30.99 -6.56
N ARG A 117 -11.42 31.18 -7.03
CA ARG A 117 -12.57 30.43 -6.53
C ARG A 117 -12.51 28.94 -6.86
N LEU A 118 -12.10 28.56 -8.07
CA LEU A 118 -11.90 27.15 -8.43
C LEU A 118 -10.84 26.48 -7.53
N GLU A 119 -9.70 27.15 -7.29
CA GLU A 119 -8.64 26.63 -6.41
C GLU A 119 -9.11 26.49 -4.95
N SER A 120 -9.91 27.44 -4.45
CA SER A 120 -10.54 27.36 -3.14
C SER A 120 -11.52 26.18 -3.05
N MET A 121 -12.38 26.02 -4.06
CA MET A 121 -13.36 24.91 -4.12
C MET A 121 -12.65 23.56 -4.12
N GLY A 122 -11.61 23.39 -4.93
CA GLY A 122 -10.86 22.13 -5.00
C GLY A 122 -10.11 21.81 -3.71
N SER A 123 -9.63 22.84 -2.99
CA SER A 123 -9.00 22.67 -1.68
C SER A 123 -10.02 22.24 -0.61
N ALA A 124 -11.23 22.82 -0.61
CA ALA A 124 -12.32 22.41 0.25
C ALA A 124 -12.76 20.96 -0.02
N ALA A 125 -12.88 20.57 -1.30
CA ALA A 125 -13.19 19.20 -1.71
C ALA A 125 -12.18 18.18 -1.15
N ARG A 126 -10.86 18.46 -1.29
CA ARG A 126 -9.80 17.59 -0.73
C ARG A 126 -9.85 17.48 0.78
N ALA A 127 -10.19 18.56 1.48
CA ALA A 127 -10.35 18.54 2.93
C ALA A 127 -11.50 17.60 3.34
N LEU A 128 -12.63 17.66 2.63
CA LEU A 128 -13.76 16.77 2.85
C LEU A 128 -13.43 15.30 2.57
N GLY A 129 -12.66 15.02 1.50
CA GLY A 129 -12.23 13.67 1.14
C GLY A 129 -11.40 12.96 2.22
N ARG A 130 -10.80 13.72 3.15
CA ARG A 130 -9.98 13.20 4.26
C ARG A 130 -10.73 13.09 5.59
N ILE A 131 -12.01 13.46 5.67
CA ILE A 131 -12.76 13.49 6.95
C ILE A 131 -12.84 12.12 7.62
N HIS A 132 -12.78 11.04 6.83
CA HIS A 132 -12.80 9.67 7.34
C HIS A 132 -11.41 9.06 7.51
N ASP A 133 -10.33 9.79 7.25
CA ASP A 133 -8.97 9.32 7.50
C ASP A 133 -8.81 9.01 8.99
N GLY A 134 -8.43 7.77 9.29
CA GLY A 134 -8.28 7.31 10.67
C GLY A 134 -9.60 7.18 11.45
N SER A 135 -10.77 7.20 10.80
CA SER A 135 -12.07 6.91 11.43
C SER A 135 -12.13 5.48 11.96
N LEU A 136 -13.09 5.18 12.86
CA LEU A 136 -13.29 3.82 13.37
C LEU A 136 -13.57 2.82 12.23
N LEU A 137 -14.31 3.25 11.20
CA LEU A 137 -14.58 2.42 10.02
C LEU A 137 -13.31 2.15 9.22
N THR A 138 -12.50 3.19 8.95
CA THR A 138 -11.21 3.04 8.24
C THR A 138 -10.28 2.11 9.03
N ARG A 139 -10.14 2.33 10.34
CA ARG A 139 -9.37 1.43 11.22
C ARG A 139 -9.94 0.02 11.26
N ALA A 140 -11.26 -0.15 11.21
CA ALA A 140 -11.90 -1.46 11.18
C ALA A 140 -11.65 -2.17 9.85
N ILE A 141 -11.71 -1.47 8.72
CA ILE A 141 -11.38 -2.00 7.38
C ILE A 141 -9.90 -2.38 7.33
N GLU A 142 -9.01 -1.50 7.78
CA GLU A 142 -7.58 -1.77 7.90
C GLU A 142 -7.32 -2.98 8.80
N ARG A 143 -8.01 -3.05 9.95
CA ARG A 143 -7.92 -4.18 10.88
C ARG A 143 -8.47 -5.47 10.29
N VAL A 144 -9.56 -5.44 9.53
CA VAL A 144 -10.08 -6.60 8.82
C VAL A 144 -9.09 -7.04 7.73
N GLY A 145 -8.50 -6.10 7.01
CA GLY A 145 -7.40 -6.38 6.07
C GLY A 145 -6.17 -6.99 6.76
N SER A 146 -5.88 -6.57 8.00
CA SER A 146 -4.79 -7.12 8.80
C SER A 146 -5.16 -8.40 9.58
N LEU A 147 -6.44 -8.75 9.71
CA LEU A 147 -6.88 -9.96 10.41
C LEU A 147 -6.58 -11.23 9.59
N SER A 148 -6.28 -11.08 8.29
CA SER A 148 -5.93 -12.19 7.39
C SER A 148 -4.45 -12.60 7.40
N THR A 149 -3.60 -12.05 8.28
CA THR A 149 -2.13 -12.20 8.17
C THR A 149 -1.44 -12.94 9.32
N HIS A 150 -2.16 -13.43 10.32
CA HIS A 150 -1.51 -14.14 11.43
C HIS A 150 -1.26 -15.60 11.07
N VAL A 151 -0.01 -15.92 10.74
CA VAL A 151 0.47 -17.31 10.64
C VAL A 151 1.12 -17.70 11.95
N ASP A 152 0.75 -18.86 12.46
CA ASP A 152 1.41 -19.48 13.60
C ASP A 152 2.55 -20.40 13.12
N LEU A 153 3.78 -19.98 13.40
CA LEU A 153 5.02 -20.70 13.09
C LEU A 153 5.70 -21.26 14.35
N SER A 154 5.02 -21.26 15.51
CA SER A 154 5.57 -21.81 16.77
C SER A 154 5.72 -23.33 16.76
N THR A 155 5.13 -24.00 15.77
CA THR A 155 5.21 -25.45 15.56
C THR A 155 5.62 -25.77 14.12
N PRO A 156 6.22 -26.94 13.84
CA PRO A 156 6.57 -27.35 12.49
C PRO A 156 5.35 -27.29 11.55
N ARG A 157 5.56 -26.69 10.38
CA ARG A 157 4.55 -26.49 9.32
C ARG A 157 5.15 -26.91 7.98
N ARG A 158 4.32 -27.32 7.04
CA ARG A 158 4.68 -27.42 5.63
C ARG A 158 4.49 -26.04 5.00
N VAL A 159 5.59 -25.42 4.58
CA VAL A 159 5.59 -24.07 4.02
C VAL A 159 6.06 -24.13 2.57
N HIS A 160 5.26 -23.58 1.66
CA HIS A 160 5.63 -23.44 0.25
C HIS A 160 5.92 -21.97 -0.09
N VAL A 161 7.10 -21.73 -0.66
CA VAL A 161 7.62 -20.40 -0.98
C VAL A 161 7.57 -20.20 -2.50
N VAL A 162 6.64 -19.36 -2.98
CA VAL A 162 6.47 -19.05 -4.41
C VAL A 162 7.43 -17.94 -4.82
N GLY A 163 8.24 -18.17 -5.85
CA GLY A 163 9.34 -17.27 -6.24
C GLY A 163 10.54 -17.39 -5.29
N VAL A 164 10.88 -18.61 -4.91
CA VAL A 164 11.87 -18.92 -3.85
C VAL A 164 13.30 -18.46 -4.17
N GLY A 165 13.63 -18.27 -5.44
CA GLY A 165 14.96 -17.81 -5.88
C GLY A 165 15.18 -16.30 -5.72
N GLY A 166 14.16 -15.52 -5.38
CA GLY A 166 14.30 -14.08 -5.14
C GLY A 166 15.10 -13.78 -3.86
N PRO A 167 15.90 -12.68 -3.79
CA PRO A 167 16.83 -12.41 -2.67
C PRO A 167 16.20 -12.44 -1.27
N GLY A 168 14.99 -11.88 -1.12
CA GLY A 168 14.26 -11.90 0.15
C GLY A 168 13.50 -13.20 0.43
N MET A 169 13.21 -13.98 -0.62
CA MET A 169 12.45 -15.24 -0.50
C MET A 169 13.35 -16.42 -0.19
N SER A 170 14.55 -16.47 -0.77
CA SER A 170 15.55 -17.50 -0.49
C SER A 170 16.03 -17.42 0.97
N SER A 171 16.32 -16.22 1.45
CA SER A 171 16.68 -15.94 2.84
C SER A 171 15.57 -16.38 3.81
N LEU A 172 14.31 -16.13 3.45
CA LEU A 172 13.16 -16.56 4.24
C LEU A 172 13.00 -18.09 4.25
N ALA A 173 13.19 -18.75 3.10
CA ALA A 173 13.14 -20.21 3.00
C ALA A 173 14.23 -20.88 3.86
N VAL A 174 15.43 -20.31 3.88
CA VAL A 174 16.52 -20.71 4.76
C VAL A 174 16.12 -20.63 6.24
N ALA A 175 15.61 -19.47 6.67
CA ALA A 175 15.22 -19.26 8.06
C ALA A 175 14.10 -20.22 8.50
N LEU A 176 13.10 -20.44 7.64
CA LEU A 176 12.01 -21.39 7.88
C LEU A 176 12.52 -22.84 8.02
N LEU A 177 13.45 -23.24 7.14
CA LEU A 177 14.01 -24.58 7.16
C LEU A 177 14.79 -24.83 8.45
N GLU A 178 15.66 -23.89 8.83
CA GLU A 178 16.43 -24.00 10.08
C GLU A 178 15.57 -23.86 11.34
N ALA A 179 14.41 -23.21 11.25
CA ALA A 179 13.39 -23.20 12.31
C ALA A 179 12.64 -24.53 12.46
N GLY A 180 12.88 -25.50 11.58
CA GLY A 180 12.31 -26.85 11.66
C GLY A 180 11.00 -27.04 10.88
N HIS A 181 10.67 -26.12 9.96
CA HIS A 181 9.55 -26.30 9.03
C HIS A 181 9.95 -27.21 7.83
N ASP A 182 8.98 -27.91 7.23
CA ASP A 182 9.18 -28.62 5.96
C ASP A 182 8.98 -27.61 4.83
N VAL A 183 10.09 -27.18 4.22
CA VAL A 183 10.08 -26.10 3.23
C VAL A 183 10.13 -26.65 1.82
N SER A 184 9.21 -26.17 1.00
CA SER A 184 9.19 -26.35 -0.45
C SER A 184 9.10 -24.99 -1.14
N GLY A 185 9.31 -24.95 -2.45
CA GLY A 185 9.14 -23.71 -3.20
C GLY A 185 9.04 -23.92 -4.71
N SER A 186 8.76 -22.83 -5.40
CA SER A 186 8.71 -22.78 -6.86
C SER A 186 9.47 -21.56 -7.36
N ASP A 187 10.09 -21.66 -8.53
CA ASP A 187 10.65 -20.50 -9.23
C ASP A 187 10.60 -20.71 -10.75
N LEU A 188 10.63 -19.64 -11.53
CA LEU A 188 10.62 -19.73 -13.00
C LEU A 188 11.96 -20.21 -13.55
N VAL A 189 13.06 -19.93 -12.86
CA VAL A 189 14.43 -20.17 -13.36
C VAL A 189 15.19 -21.07 -12.39
N ASP A 190 15.88 -22.07 -12.93
CA ASP A 190 16.84 -22.88 -12.19
C ASP A 190 18.15 -22.07 -12.02
N SER A 191 18.22 -21.27 -10.96
CA SER A 191 19.34 -20.38 -10.64
C SER A 191 20.31 -21.03 -9.64
N GLU A 192 21.48 -20.43 -9.45
CA GLU A 192 22.45 -20.87 -8.43
C GLU A 192 21.84 -20.88 -7.02
N VAL A 193 21.00 -19.88 -6.69
CA VAL A 193 20.27 -19.82 -5.42
C VAL A 193 19.32 -21.01 -5.25
N VAL A 194 18.61 -21.39 -6.32
CA VAL A 194 17.73 -22.57 -6.31
C VAL A 194 18.53 -23.85 -6.08
N VAL A 195 19.70 -23.99 -6.72
CA VAL A 195 20.59 -25.14 -6.48
C VAL A 195 21.04 -25.19 -5.02
N GLN A 196 21.51 -24.08 -4.47
CA GLN A 196 21.95 -24.01 -3.07
C GLN A 196 20.82 -24.37 -2.08
N LEU A 197 19.59 -23.94 -2.34
CA LEU A 197 18.44 -24.29 -1.50
C LEU A 197 18.08 -25.79 -1.62
N LYS A 198 18.15 -26.37 -2.82
CA LYS A 198 17.96 -27.82 -3.02
C LYS A 198 19.01 -28.61 -2.23
N ASP A 199 20.27 -28.20 -2.26
CA ASP A 199 21.36 -28.85 -1.52
C ASP A 199 21.16 -28.79 0.01
N ARG A 200 20.44 -27.77 0.49
CA ARG A 200 20.04 -27.64 1.89
C ARG A 200 18.82 -28.48 2.26
N GLY A 201 18.14 -29.10 1.29
CA GLY A 201 16.98 -29.96 1.50
C GLY A 201 15.62 -29.32 1.19
N VAL A 202 15.59 -28.11 0.60
CA VAL A 202 14.34 -27.50 0.14
C VAL A 202 13.86 -28.21 -1.13
N LYS A 203 12.60 -28.64 -1.15
CA LYS A 203 11.98 -29.25 -2.34
C LYS A 203 11.55 -28.14 -3.30
N ILE A 204 12.27 -27.93 -4.41
CA ILE A 204 11.97 -26.84 -5.35
C ILE A 204 11.50 -27.37 -6.70
N ASN A 205 10.36 -26.85 -7.16
CA ASN A 205 9.87 -27.03 -8.52
C ASN A 205 10.32 -25.87 -9.43
N VAL A 206 10.81 -26.17 -10.62
CA VAL A 206 11.11 -25.15 -11.64
C VAL A 206 9.91 -25.05 -12.57
N GLY A 207 9.37 -23.83 -12.70
CA GLY A 207 8.03 -23.57 -13.21
C GLY A 207 6.98 -23.60 -12.09
N HIS A 208 5.82 -23.01 -12.37
CA HIS A 208 4.68 -23.06 -11.45
C HIS A 208 3.78 -24.26 -11.78
N ASP A 209 3.36 -25.00 -10.77
CA ASP A 209 2.47 -26.16 -10.92
C ASP A 209 1.48 -26.21 -9.74
N PRO A 210 0.15 -26.17 -9.96
CA PRO A 210 -0.83 -26.18 -8.88
C PRO A 210 -0.75 -27.40 -7.94
N GLN A 211 -0.13 -28.51 -8.35
CA GLN A 211 -0.01 -29.71 -7.51
C GLN A 211 1.06 -29.58 -6.41
N VAL A 212 2.01 -28.66 -6.54
CA VAL A 212 3.12 -28.52 -5.58
C VAL A 212 2.67 -27.95 -4.23
N VAL A 213 1.47 -27.38 -4.17
CA VAL A 213 0.86 -26.84 -2.95
C VAL A 213 -0.12 -27.82 -2.30
N ASP A 214 -0.26 -29.03 -2.84
CA ASP A 214 -1.14 -30.04 -2.26
C ASP A 214 -0.66 -30.47 -0.87
N GLY A 215 -1.54 -30.32 0.11
CA GLY A 215 -1.22 -30.63 1.51
C GLY A 215 -0.23 -29.66 2.14
N VAL A 216 0.02 -28.48 1.57
CA VAL A 216 0.80 -27.43 2.22
C VAL A 216 -0.05 -26.70 3.27
N ASP A 217 0.53 -26.37 4.43
CA ASP A 217 -0.19 -25.68 5.50
C ASP A 217 -0.19 -24.15 5.27
N VAL A 218 0.95 -23.61 4.81
CA VAL A 218 1.17 -22.18 4.56
C VAL A 218 1.84 -21.96 3.20
N VAL A 219 1.30 -21.06 2.39
CA VAL A 219 1.93 -20.61 1.14
C VAL A 219 2.31 -19.14 1.26
N THR A 220 3.57 -18.84 0.96
CA THR A 220 4.09 -17.47 0.98
C THR A 220 4.60 -17.00 -0.36
N TYR A 221 4.46 -15.72 -0.64
CA TYR A 221 4.79 -15.09 -1.92
C TYR A 221 5.30 -13.66 -1.73
N SER A 222 6.11 -13.19 -2.68
CA SER A 222 6.57 -11.79 -2.73
C SER A 222 5.56 -10.90 -3.46
N THR A 223 5.72 -9.58 -3.35
CA THR A 223 4.90 -8.59 -4.07
C THR A 223 5.03 -8.71 -5.59
N ALA A 224 6.09 -9.35 -6.10
CA ALA A 224 6.27 -9.62 -7.53
C ALA A 224 5.41 -10.77 -8.07
N ILE A 225 4.80 -11.59 -7.20
CA ILE A 225 3.94 -12.70 -7.62
C ILE A 225 2.49 -12.20 -7.76
N PRO A 226 1.90 -12.26 -8.96
CA PRO A 226 0.53 -11.79 -9.16
C PRO A 226 -0.48 -12.68 -8.41
N SER A 227 -1.59 -12.09 -7.95
CA SER A 227 -2.65 -12.81 -7.24
C SER A 227 -3.31 -13.92 -8.06
N THR A 228 -3.16 -13.86 -9.39
CA THR A 228 -3.61 -14.84 -10.39
C THR A 228 -2.65 -16.00 -10.60
N ASN A 229 -1.50 -16.03 -9.92
CA ASN A 229 -0.58 -17.16 -9.96
C ASN A 229 -1.32 -18.47 -9.61
N ILE A 230 -1.09 -19.50 -10.44
CA ILE A 230 -1.85 -20.75 -10.39
C ILE A 230 -1.66 -21.52 -9.07
N GLU A 231 -0.49 -21.43 -8.44
CA GLU A 231 -0.20 -22.04 -7.14
C GLU A 231 -0.93 -21.31 -6.02
N LEU A 232 -0.97 -19.97 -6.05
CA LEU A 232 -1.72 -19.19 -5.06
C LEU A 232 -3.22 -19.46 -5.14
N VAL A 233 -3.76 -19.60 -6.36
CA VAL A 233 -5.17 -19.95 -6.57
C VAL A 233 -5.45 -21.38 -6.09
N ALA A 234 -4.58 -22.34 -6.40
CA ALA A 234 -4.72 -23.72 -5.95
C ALA A 234 -4.64 -23.84 -4.42
N ALA A 235 -3.66 -23.18 -3.80
CA ALA A 235 -3.47 -23.17 -2.36
C ALA A 235 -4.70 -22.65 -1.60
N ARG A 236 -5.30 -21.54 -2.07
CA ARG A 236 -6.54 -21.01 -1.48
C ARG A 236 -7.70 -22.00 -1.60
N ARG A 237 -7.82 -22.70 -2.73
CA ARG A 237 -8.87 -23.73 -2.93
C ARG A 237 -8.66 -24.95 -2.05
N ALA A 238 -7.41 -25.32 -1.80
CA ALA A 238 -7.02 -26.41 -0.93
C ALA A 238 -7.14 -26.07 0.57
N GLY A 239 -7.44 -24.80 0.91
CA GLY A 239 -7.59 -24.33 2.29
C GLY A 239 -6.26 -24.02 2.98
N ALA A 240 -5.16 -23.93 2.25
CA ALA A 240 -3.87 -23.49 2.79
C ALA A 240 -3.92 -22.01 3.19
N THR A 241 -3.16 -21.64 4.21
CA THR A 241 -3.03 -20.24 4.62
C THR A 241 -2.12 -19.51 3.65
N VAL A 242 -2.66 -18.63 2.81
CA VAL A 242 -1.89 -17.90 1.80
C VAL A 242 -1.60 -16.48 2.28
N VAL A 243 -0.33 -16.17 2.55
CA VAL A 243 0.11 -14.89 3.12
C VAL A 243 1.33 -14.33 2.42
N THR A 244 1.60 -13.04 2.61
CA THR A 244 2.76 -12.39 2.00
C THR A 244 4.07 -12.79 2.70
N ARG A 245 5.19 -12.55 2.03
CA ARG A 245 6.55 -12.61 2.61
C ARG A 245 6.65 -11.84 3.93
N ALA A 246 6.09 -10.63 3.96
CA ALA A 246 6.10 -9.75 5.12
C ALA A 246 5.40 -10.38 6.33
N ALA A 247 4.26 -11.06 6.12
CA ALA A 247 3.51 -11.71 7.19
C ALA A 247 4.27 -12.91 7.78
N VAL A 248 4.94 -13.70 6.94
CA VAL A 248 5.77 -14.82 7.41
C VAL A 248 6.99 -14.31 8.17
N LEU A 249 7.66 -13.26 7.68
CA LEU A 249 8.77 -12.63 8.39
C LEU A 249 8.31 -12.06 9.75
N ALA A 250 7.13 -11.43 9.81
CA ALA A 250 6.54 -10.95 11.06
C ALA A 250 6.24 -12.09 12.04
N ALA A 251 5.74 -13.23 11.55
CA ALA A 251 5.52 -14.42 12.38
C ALA A 251 6.84 -14.96 12.95
N LEU A 252 7.90 -15.09 12.13
CA LEU A 252 9.24 -15.46 12.61
C LEU A 252 9.78 -14.45 13.64
N CYS A 253 9.56 -13.15 13.41
CA CYS A 253 9.96 -12.12 14.36
C CYS A 253 9.24 -12.27 15.71
N GLY A 254 8.00 -12.74 15.72
CA GLY A 254 7.21 -12.96 16.93
C GLY A 254 7.71 -14.09 17.82
N GLU A 255 8.48 -15.04 17.27
CA GLU A 255 9.05 -16.17 18.02
C GLU A 255 10.31 -15.78 18.82
N ARG A 256 10.92 -14.62 18.55
CA ARG A 256 12.22 -14.21 19.09
C ARG A 256 12.27 -12.76 19.54
N ALA A 257 13.34 -12.38 20.25
CA ALA A 257 13.60 -10.99 20.61
C ALA A 257 14.16 -10.24 19.39
N SER A 258 13.27 -9.91 18.45
CA SER A 258 13.65 -9.40 17.14
C SER A 258 14.11 -7.95 17.17
N ILE A 259 15.23 -7.67 16.52
CA ILE A 259 15.82 -6.33 16.39
C ILE A 259 15.75 -5.93 14.92
N GLY A 260 14.95 -4.91 14.63
CA GLY A 260 14.80 -4.38 13.27
C GLY A 260 15.82 -3.30 12.98
N VAL A 261 16.48 -3.38 11.83
CA VAL A 261 17.34 -2.31 11.31
C VAL A 261 16.61 -1.64 10.15
N ALA A 262 16.22 -0.39 10.35
CA ALA A 262 15.42 0.41 9.42
C ALA A 262 16.17 1.67 8.98
N GLY A 263 15.66 2.29 7.92
CA GLY A 263 16.13 3.56 7.37
C GLY A 263 16.43 3.45 5.89
N THR A 264 16.44 4.57 5.17
CA THR A 264 16.54 4.58 3.70
C THR A 264 17.83 3.91 3.22
N HIS A 265 18.94 4.21 3.89
CA HIS A 265 20.26 3.67 3.57
C HIS A 265 20.91 2.94 4.74
N GLY A 266 21.80 2.00 4.43
CA GLY A 266 22.67 1.36 5.42
C GLY A 266 22.02 0.22 6.22
N LYS A 267 20.80 -0.22 5.87
CA LYS A 267 20.11 -1.35 6.50
C LYS A 267 20.97 -2.61 6.50
N THR A 268 21.37 -3.07 5.31
CA THR A 268 22.14 -4.30 5.10
C THR A 268 23.50 -4.29 5.79
N THR A 269 24.23 -3.18 5.72
CA THR A 269 25.52 -3.08 6.40
C THR A 269 25.34 -3.11 7.92
N THR A 270 24.37 -2.37 8.44
CA THR A 270 24.13 -2.27 9.89
C THR A 270 23.57 -3.57 10.47
N SER A 271 22.65 -4.24 9.77
CA SER A 271 22.11 -5.56 10.17
C SER A 271 23.22 -6.63 10.15
N GLY A 272 24.06 -6.65 9.11
CA GLY A 272 25.21 -7.55 9.02
C GLY A 272 26.24 -7.33 10.13
N MET A 273 26.56 -6.07 10.43
CA MET A 273 27.44 -5.72 11.56
C MET A 273 26.84 -6.15 12.90
N LEU A 274 25.57 -5.87 13.14
CA LEU A 274 24.88 -6.25 14.38
C LEU A 274 24.88 -7.77 14.58
N ALA A 275 24.50 -8.52 13.54
CA ALA A 275 24.50 -9.98 13.59
C ALA A 275 25.92 -10.55 13.79
N THR A 276 26.94 -9.95 13.17
CA THR A 276 28.35 -10.34 13.37
C THR A 276 28.80 -10.09 14.81
N ILE A 277 28.53 -8.92 15.38
CA ILE A 277 28.88 -8.58 16.77
C ILE A 277 28.22 -9.57 17.75
N LEU A 278 26.93 -9.87 17.54
CA LEU A 278 26.19 -10.80 18.39
C LEU A 278 26.74 -12.23 18.26
N ARG A 279 27.15 -12.65 17.07
CA ARG A 279 27.78 -13.96 16.83
C ARG A 279 29.15 -14.07 17.48
N ASP A 280 29.99 -13.04 17.35
CA ASP A 280 31.32 -12.97 17.96
C ASP A 280 31.26 -12.88 19.50
N ALA A 281 30.10 -12.47 20.04
CA ALA A 281 29.78 -12.53 21.46
C ALA A 281 29.18 -13.88 21.90
N ASP A 282 29.32 -14.93 21.08
CA ASP A 282 28.82 -16.30 21.31
C ASP A 282 27.32 -16.39 21.57
N ARG A 283 26.52 -15.46 21.02
CA ARG A 283 25.05 -15.43 21.23
C ARG A 283 24.25 -16.19 20.18
N ASP A 284 24.90 -16.61 19.09
CA ASP A 284 24.29 -17.33 17.95
C ASP A 284 22.93 -16.74 17.50
N PRO A 285 22.89 -15.45 17.13
CA PRO A 285 21.64 -14.78 16.76
C PRO A 285 21.08 -15.39 15.47
N GLY A 286 19.75 -15.44 15.36
CA GLY A 286 19.15 -15.59 14.04
C GLY A 286 19.22 -14.27 13.27
N PHE A 287 19.19 -14.31 11.94
CA PHE A 287 19.11 -13.13 11.10
C PHE A 287 18.47 -13.42 9.73
N VAL A 288 17.86 -12.39 9.13
CA VAL A 288 17.44 -12.34 7.72
C VAL A 288 17.85 -10.98 7.16
N ILE A 289 18.78 -10.99 6.21
CA ILE A 289 19.48 -9.84 5.63
C ILE A 289 19.29 -9.88 4.11
N GLY A 290 19.10 -8.73 3.47
CA GLY A 290 18.77 -8.63 2.04
C GLY A 290 19.90 -8.99 1.08
N ALA A 291 21.11 -9.25 1.60
CA ALA A 291 22.27 -9.68 0.82
C ALA A 291 23.19 -10.58 1.66
N ASP A 292 24.02 -11.37 0.98
CA ASP A 292 24.98 -12.26 1.65
C ASP A 292 26.04 -11.46 2.41
N VAL A 293 26.19 -11.80 3.68
CA VAL A 293 27.21 -11.23 4.57
C VAL A 293 28.34 -12.24 4.70
N ARG A 294 29.51 -11.90 4.15
CA ARG A 294 30.68 -12.82 4.10
C ARG A 294 31.10 -13.34 5.47
N SER A 295 31.09 -12.49 6.51
CA SER A 295 31.44 -12.89 7.89
C SER A 295 30.45 -13.87 8.50
N LEU A 296 29.21 -13.91 7.99
CA LEU A 296 28.14 -14.77 8.48
C LEU A 296 27.91 -16.00 7.59
N ALA A 297 28.63 -16.10 6.46
CA ALA A 297 28.52 -17.15 5.45
C ALA A 297 27.11 -17.30 4.86
N GLY A 298 26.39 -16.19 4.69
CA GLY A 298 25.08 -16.16 4.04
C GLY A 298 24.25 -14.92 4.38
N SER A 299 23.01 -14.92 3.93
CA SER A 299 22.00 -13.87 4.12
C SER A 299 20.96 -14.21 5.18
N ALA A 300 20.87 -15.48 5.61
CA ALA A 300 19.97 -15.90 6.68
C ALA A 300 20.52 -17.05 7.51
N HIS A 301 20.10 -17.08 8.78
CA HIS A 301 20.35 -18.12 9.77
C HIS A 301 19.25 -18.03 10.83
N TRP A 302 18.73 -19.15 11.31
CA TRP A 302 17.82 -19.16 12.45
C TRP A 302 18.60 -19.18 13.76
N GLY A 303 19.66 -19.99 13.86
CA GLY A 303 20.46 -20.12 15.08
C GLY A 303 19.68 -20.62 16.30
N THR A 304 20.31 -20.57 17.46
CA THR A 304 19.78 -21.04 18.75
C THR A 304 19.62 -19.92 19.79
N GLY A 305 20.15 -18.73 19.48
CA GLY A 305 20.10 -17.55 20.33
C GLY A 305 18.71 -16.95 20.48
N ARG A 306 18.59 -16.01 21.42
CA ARG A 306 17.32 -15.30 21.67
C ARG A 306 17.03 -14.23 20.63
N GLU A 307 18.07 -13.61 20.10
CA GLU A 307 17.99 -12.49 19.17
C GLU A 307 17.65 -12.95 17.76
N PHE A 308 16.92 -12.09 17.04
CA PHE A 308 16.68 -12.23 15.61
C PHE A 308 16.86 -10.89 14.91
N VAL A 309 17.88 -10.74 14.07
CA VAL A 309 18.21 -9.48 13.41
C VAL A 309 17.60 -9.44 12.01
N VAL A 310 16.78 -8.44 11.73
CA VAL A 310 16.09 -8.32 10.44
C VAL A 310 16.23 -6.92 9.86
N GLU A 311 16.27 -6.84 8.53
CA GLU A 311 16.06 -5.58 7.83
C GLU A 311 14.58 -5.20 7.86
N ALA A 312 14.27 -4.07 8.47
CA ALA A 312 12.93 -3.50 8.53
C ALA A 312 12.76 -2.53 7.36
N ASP A 313 12.42 -3.08 6.19
CA ASP A 313 12.31 -2.35 4.92
C ASP A 313 10.97 -1.59 4.77
N GLU A 314 11.09 -0.38 4.27
CA GLU A 314 10.03 0.57 3.96
C GLU A 314 9.32 0.30 2.62
N SER A 315 10.00 -0.34 1.67
CA SER A 315 9.52 -0.52 0.29
C SER A 315 8.21 -1.30 0.16
N ASP A 316 7.94 -2.25 1.07
CA ASP A 316 6.70 -3.04 1.11
C ASP A 316 5.84 -2.74 2.36
N SER A 317 6.09 -1.63 3.07
CA SER A 317 5.50 -1.32 4.38
C SER A 317 5.74 -2.40 5.47
N THR A 318 6.68 -3.31 5.23
CA THR A 318 6.96 -4.46 6.11
C THR A 318 7.43 -4.00 7.48
N HIS A 319 8.30 -2.99 7.53
CA HIS A 319 8.84 -2.42 8.77
C HIS A 319 7.78 -2.12 9.86
N VAL A 320 6.61 -1.59 9.51
CA VAL A 320 5.56 -1.26 10.50
C VAL A 320 4.88 -2.51 11.08
N ALA A 321 4.83 -3.59 10.31
CA ALA A 321 4.13 -4.83 10.67
C ALA A 321 4.98 -5.78 11.54
N LEU A 322 6.30 -5.56 11.64
CA LEU A 322 7.18 -6.45 12.38
C LEU A 322 7.03 -6.26 13.90
N PRO A 323 6.78 -7.33 14.68
CA PRO A 323 6.83 -7.26 16.13
C PRO A 323 8.29 -7.17 16.60
N LEU A 324 8.78 -5.95 16.85
CA LEU A 324 10.17 -5.69 17.21
C LEU A 324 10.35 -5.47 18.72
N ALA A 325 11.31 -6.19 19.29
CA ALA A 325 11.81 -6.00 20.65
C ALA A 325 12.79 -4.81 20.75
N GLY A 326 13.34 -4.35 19.62
CA GLY A 326 14.14 -3.14 19.52
C GLY A 326 14.30 -2.71 18.07
N VAL A 327 14.66 -1.45 17.85
CA VAL A 327 14.82 -0.91 16.50
C VAL A 327 16.04 0.00 16.40
N VAL A 328 16.78 -0.12 15.30
CA VAL A 328 17.82 0.82 14.87
C VAL A 328 17.29 1.59 13.67
N LEU A 329 17.29 2.93 13.73
CA LEU A 329 16.93 3.81 12.62
C LEU A 329 18.18 4.56 12.13
N THR A 330 18.65 4.23 10.94
CA THR A 330 19.90 4.76 10.39
C THR A 330 19.74 6.16 9.79
N ASN A 331 18.67 6.42 9.04
CA ASN A 331 18.36 7.69 8.38
C ASN A 331 16.93 7.67 7.81
N VAL A 332 16.39 8.84 7.49
CA VAL A 332 15.10 9.00 6.81
C VAL A 332 15.28 9.92 5.60
N ASP A 333 15.60 9.32 4.45
CA ASP A 333 15.81 10.03 3.18
C ASP A 333 14.66 9.80 2.18
N VAL A 334 14.51 10.71 1.22
CA VAL A 334 13.37 10.85 0.31
C VAL A 334 13.43 9.95 -0.94
N ASP A 335 14.37 9.02 -1.01
CA ASP A 335 14.59 8.15 -2.18
C ASP A 335 13.43 7.18 -2.50
N HIS A 336 12.51 6.95 -1.55
CA HIS A 336 11.36 6.04 -1.71
C HIS A 336 10.01 6.74 -1.90
N LEU A 337 9.98 7.92 -2.55
CA LEU A 337 8.72 8.64 -2.80
C LEU A 337 7.71 7.87 -3.64
N ASP A 338 8.16 6.95 -4.50
CA ASP A 338 7.28 6.13 -5.35
C ASP A 338 6.29 5.28 -4.55
N HIS A 339 6.65 4.85 -3.33
CA HIS A 339 5.79 4.05 -2.45
C HIS A 339 4.95 4.92 -1.50
N PHE A 340 5.53 6.02 -0.98
CA PHE A 340 4.88 6.82 0.05
C PHE A 340 4.08 8.02 -0.49
N THR A 341 4.23 8.36 -1.78
CA THR A 341 3.62 9.54 -2.46
C THR A 341 4.07 10.90 -1.92
N THR A 342 4.22 11.05 -0.60
CA THR A 342 4.63 12.28 0.08
C THR A 342 5.64 11.99 1.19
N VAL A 343 6.48 12.99 1.47
CA VAL A 343 7.43 12.99 2.58
C VAL A 343 6.72 12.79 3.93
N ALA A 344 5.55 13.38 4.11
CA ALA A 344 4.77 13.26 5.34
C ALA A 344 4.32 11.82 5.60
N ASN A 345 3.97 11.07 4.54
CA ASN A 345 3.60 9.66 4.66
C ASN A 345 4.81 8.78 5.01
N LEU A 346 5.97 9.08 4.43
CA LEU A 346 7.23 8.40 4.78
C LEU A 346 7.57 8.62 6.26
N GLU A 347 7.55 9.88 6.72
CA GLU A 347 7.78 10.24 8.12
C GLU A 347 6.77 9.59 9.06
N ALA A 348 5.49 9.57 8.69
CA ALA A 348 4.44 8.88 9.46
C ALA A 348 4.67 7.35 9.51
N SER A 349 5.27 6.76 8.48
CA SER A 349 5.62 5.34 8.48
C SER A 349 6.74 5.03 9.48
N PHE A 350 7.82 5.81 9.46
CA PHE A 350 8.89 5.67 10.44
C PHE A 350 8.46 6.04 11.87
N ASP A 351 7.57 7.01 12.03
CA ASP A 351 6.96 7.35 13.33
C ASP A 351 6.18 6.15 13.91
N ARG A 352 5.40 5.45 13.07
CA ARG A 352 4.70 4.22 13.46
C ARG A 352 5.65 3.09 13.80
N LEU A 353 6.72 2.88 13.01
CA LEU A 353 7.76 1.91 13.32
C LEU A 353 8.36 2.14 14.71
N LEU A 354 8.76 3.38 15.01
CA LEU A 354 9.28 3.73 16.33
C LEU A 354 8.23 3.49 17.42
N GLY A 355 6.98 3.89 17.20
CA GLY A 355 5.89 3.67 18.14
C GLY A 355 5.59 2.19 18.43
N ASN A 356 5.73 1.32 17.43
CA ASN A 356 5.47 -0.12 17.54
C ASN A 356 6.59 -0.90 18.24
N ALA A 357 7.82 -0.38 18.23
CA ALA A 357 8.95 -1.03 18.89
C ALA A 357 8.78 -0.99 20.42
N SER A 358 8.67 -2.18 21.01
CA SER A 358 8.39 -2.36 22.45
C SER A 358 9.58 -2.04 23.35
N GLY A 359 10.81 -2.10 22.83
CA GLY A 359 12.03 -1.87 23.58
C GLY A 359 12.88 -0.70 23.05
N PRO A 360 14.23 -0.82 23.13
CA PRO A 360 15.15 0.27 22.80
C PRO A 360 15.00 0.76 21.37
N LYS A 361 15.15 2.08 21.21
CA LYS A 361 15.13 2.80 19.94
C LYS A 361 16.48 3.47 19.77
N VAL A 362 17.32 2.95 18.89
CA VAL A 362 18.64 3.51 18.58
C VAL A 362 18.49 4.31 17.29
N VAL A 363 18.73 5.61 17.34
CA VAL A 363 18.53 6.50 16.19
C VAL A 363 19.83 7.22 15.89
N CYS A 364 20.16 7.36 14.61
CA CYS A 364 21.33 8.13 14.18
C CYS A 364 21.13 9.62 14.50
N GLY A 365 21.98 10.16 15.38
CA GLY A 365 21.94 11.56 15.80
C GLY A 365 22.27 12.56 14.69
N ASP A 366 22.93 12.11 13.64
CA ASP A 366 23.39 12.93 12.52
C ASP A 366 22.30 13.18 11.48
N ASP A 367 21.20 12.42 11.50
CA ASP A 367 20.05 12.61 10.62
C ASP A 367 18.96 13.45 11.32
N GLU A 368 18.74 14.67 10.82
CA GLU A 368 17.80 15.61 11.42
C GLU A 368 16.35 15.11 11.41
N ARG A 369 15.92 14.40 10.36
CA ARG A 369 14.55 13.87 10.22
C ARG A 369 14.32 12.72 11.18
N ALA A 370 15.25 11.77 11.23
CA ALA A 370 15.24 10.65 12.16
C ALA A 370 15.21 11.17 13.60
N MET A 371 16.05 12.17 13.95
CA MET A 371 16.05 12.78 15.28
C MET A 371 14.76 13.53 15.60
N ALA A 372 14.15 14.22 14.63
CA ALA A 372 12.86 14.88 14.82
C ALA A 372 11.74 13.86 15.16
N LEU A 373 11.76 12.68 14.52
CA LEU A 373 10.85 11.58 14.87
C LEU A 373 11.19 10.99 16.25
N ALA A 374 12.46 10.72 16.52
CA ALA A 374 12.93 10.10 17.76
C ALA A 374 12.51 10.90 19.02
N ARG A 375 12.55 12.23 18.95
CA ARG A 375 12.11 13.12 20.04
C ARG A 375 10.63 12.92 20.42
N ARG A 376 9.77 12.54 19.47
CA ARG A 376 8.35 12.24 19.73
C ARG A 376 8.17 10.98 20.57
N HIS A 377 9.13 10.07 20.52
CA HIS A 377 9.15 8.79 21.23
C HIS A 377 10.06 8.80 22.47
N GLY A 378 10.48 9.98 22.94
CA GLY A 378 11.28 10.13 24.17
C GLY A 378 12.74 9.67 24.04
N VAL A 379 13.22 9.45 22.82
CA VAL A 379 14.64 9.18 22.55
C VAL A 379 15.41 10.49 22.73
N ARG A 380 16.50 10.45 23.51
CA ARG A 380 17.29 11.62 23.91
C ARG A 380 18.55 11.78 23.07
#